data_AF-A0A2S7U526-F1
#
_entry.id   AF-A0A2S7U526-F1
#
_cell.length_a   1.000
_cell.length_b   1.000
_cell.length_c   1.000
_cell.angle_alpha   90.00
_cell.angle_beta   90.00
_cell.angle_gamma   90.00
#
_symmetry.space_group_name_H-M   'P 1'
#
loop_
_entity.id
_entity.type
_entity.pdbx_description
1 polymer ?
#
loop_
_entity_poly.entity_id
_entity_poly.type
_entity_poly.pdbx_seq_one_letter_code
_entity_poly.pdbx_strand_id
1 'polypeptide(L)'
;MRFSTIIRFFAAISVISALVITLVIAKRSLFKGEQQKPPANKLEALIPANEASAEAVSALVAKLEVENLPDVTPGERAFENARELLVKHDYVAAEEKLKYVNTYYPTAVSAPEARRILGEMNMDRLFSGKEFADLKQYKVKSGDSFLKIIRDNETNLDLLMFLNDLKRLDRLHPGDVFTVMPLHFRLVIDMQRRVLGIWDGVRYIKGYEIKHSSLPKGSKVKETKLVSIEAQSKGDRIALPSSSYRSAEKVLVLKSPQAEIRPYTGTPEEGVVGLYLNAVDLEELALLLRADNSVEIRY
;
A
#
# COMPACT_ATOMS: atom_id res chain seq x y z
N MET A 1 8.22 -40.92 -64.89
CA MET A 1 8.19 -40.51 -63.47
C MET A 1 9.17 -41.38 -62.70
N ARG A 2 9.98 -40.80 -61.81
CA ARG A 2 10.95 -41.56 -61.00
C ARG A 2 10.18 -42.41 -59.99
N PHE A 3 10.59 -43.68 -59.84
CA PHE A 3 9.95 -44.65 -58.95
C PHE A 3 9.83 -44.14 -57.50
N SER A 4 10.79 -43.31 -57.07
CA SER A 4 10.79 -42.63 -55.77
C SER A 4 9.64 -41.62 -55.59
N THR A 5 9.10 -41.04 -56.65
CA THR A 5 7.97 -40.09 -56.58
C THR A 5 6.65 -40.82 -56.33
N ILE A 6 6.48 -42.03 -56.89
CA ILE A 6 5.28 -42.85 -56.70
C ILE A 6 5.22 -43.38 -55.26
N ILE A 7 6.35 -43.85 -54.72
CA ILE A 7 6.44 -44.33 -53.32
C ILE A 7 6.09 -43.21 -52.32
N ARG A 8 6.58 -41.99 -52.55
CA ARG A 8 6.25 -40.83 -51.69
C ARG A 8 4.78 -40.46 -51.74
N PHE A 9 4.13 -40.64 -52.88
CA PHE A 9 2.70 -40.36 -53.05
C PHE A 9 1.83 -41.38 -52.28
N PHE A 10 2.16 -42.67 -52.36
CA PHE A 10 1.49 -43.71 -51.58
C PHE A 10 1.71 -43.55 -50.07
N ALA A 11 2.92 -43.17 -49.65
CA ALA A 11 3.21 -42.87 -48.25
C ALA A 11 2.38 -41.67 -47.74
N ALA A 12 2.25 -40.60 -48.52
CA ALA A 12 1.44 -39.44 -48.16
C ALA A 12 -0.05 -39.78 -48.01
N ILE A 13 -0.61 -40.60 -48.92
CA ILE A 13 -2.01 -41.04 -48.83
C ILE A 13 -2.25 -41.90 -47.58
N SER A 14 -1.30 -42.77 -47.23
CA SER A 14 -1.39 -43.62 -46.02
C SER A 14 -1.32 -42.80 -44.72
N VAL A 15 -0.50 -41.75 -44.69
CA VAL A 15 -0.41 -40.85 -43.53
C VAL A 15 -1.70 -40.03 -43.37
N ILE A 16 -2.27 -39.54 -44.48
CA ILE A 16 -3.53 -38.78 -44.44
C ILE A 16 -4.70 -39.67 -44.00
N SER A 17 -4.78 -40.91 -44.47
CA SER A 17 -5.83 -41.84 -44.05
C SER A 17 -5.74 -42.19 -42.57
N ALA A 18 -4.52 -42.43 -42.06
CA ALA A 18 -4.29 -42.65 -40.63
C ALA A 18 -4.73 -41.42 -39.80
N LEU A 19 -4.44 -40.20 -40.26
CA LEU A 19 -4.80 -38.98 -39.55
C LEU A 19 -6.31 -38.76 -39.50
N VAL A 20 -7.03 -39.03 -40.60
CA VAL A 20 -8.51 -38.97 -40.65
C VAL A 20 -9.14 -40.01 -39.73
N ILE A 21 -8.64 -41.24 -39.71
CA ILE A 21 -9.14 -42.30 -38.82
C ILE A 21 -8.92 -41.90 -37.35
N THR A 22 -7.75 -41.34 -37.04
CA THR A 22 -7.44 -40.85 -35.68
C THR A 22 -8.38 -39.72 -35.27
N LEU A 23 -8.72 -38.81 -36.19
CA LEU A 23 -9.65 -37.70 -35.95
C LEU A 23 -11.10 -38.18 -35.75
N VAL A 24 -11.53 -39.22 -36.48
CA VAL A 24 -12.85 -39.83 -36.30
C VAL A 24 -12.94 -40.57 -34.95
N ILE A 25 -11.88 -41.28 -34.56
CA ILE A 25 -11.80 -41.95 -33.25
C ILE A 25 -11.77 -40.91 -32.12
N ALA A 26 -10.98 -39.84 -32.26
CA ALA A 26 -10.94 -38.74 -31.29
C ALA A 26 -12.30 -38.05 -31.17
N LYS A 27 -12.97 -37.77 -32.30
CA LYS A 27 -14.34 -37.21 -32.28
C LYS A 27 -15.32 -38.17 -31.61
N ARG A 28 -15.23 -39.48 -31.85
CA ARG A 28 -16.11 -40.48 -31.23
C ARG A 28 -15.80 -40.71 -29.75
N SER A 29 -14.56 -40.52 -29.32
CA SER A 29 -14.11 -40.65 -27.92
C SER A 29 -14.41 -39.40 -27.10
N LEU A 30 -14.22 -38.22 -27.68
CA LEU A 30 -14.41 -36.92 -27.01
C LEU A 30 -15.88 -36.44 -27.08
N PHE A 31 -16.61 -36.79 -28.16
CA PHE A 31 -18.04 -36.51 -28.30
C PHE A 31 -18.89 -37.77 -28.12
N LYS A 32 -18.51 -38.62 -27.16
CA LYS A 32 -19.45 -39.58 -26.59
C LYS A 32 -20.43 -38.76 -25.76
N GLY A 33 -21.48 -38.24 -26.41
CA GLY A 33 -22.57 -37.54 -25.75
C GLY A 33 -22.95 -38.33 -24.51
N GLU A 34 -22.98 -37.65 -23.37
CA GLU A 34 -23.37 -38.23 -22.10
C GLU A 34 -24.75 -38.88 -22.29
N GLN A 35 -24.77 -40.21 -22.42
CA GLN A 35 -26.00 -40.93 -22.15
C GLN A 35 -26.27 -40.69 -20.68
N GLN A 36 -27.30 -39.87 -20.40
CA GLN A 36 -27.79 -39.60 -19.06
C GLN A 36 -27.83 -40.91 -18.27
N LYS A 37 -27.01 -40.97 -17.21
CA LYS A 37 -27.03 -42.06 -16.25
C LYS A 37 -28.46 -42.14 -15.69
N PRO A 38 -29.10 -43.32 -15.62
CA PRO A 38 -30.42 -43.41 -15.02
C PRO A 38 -30.35 -42.90 -13.57
N PRO A 39 -31.37 -42.15 -13.10
CA PRO A 39 -31.36 -41.53 -11.79
C PRO A 39 -31.17 -42.60 -10.72
N ALA A 40 -30.23 -42.38 -9.81
CA ALA A 40 -29.91 -43.31 -8.74
C ALA A 40 -31.10 -43.48 -7.79
N ASN A 41 -31.86 -42.40 -7.57
CA ASN A 41 -32.89 -42.32 -6.52
C ASN A 41 -34.15 -41.56 -6.96
N LYS A 42 -35.28 -41.78 -6.26
CA LYS A 42 -36.59 -41.11 -6.51
C LYS A 42 -36.55 -39.58 -6.43
N LEU A 43 -35.58 -39.00 -5.72
CA LEU A 43 -35.39 -37.54 -5.62
C LEU A 43 -34.75 -36.94 -6.88
N GLU A 44 -33.85 -37.66 -7.54
CA GLU A 44 -33.23 -37.20 -8.80
C GLU A 44 -34.24 -37.18 -9.94
N ALA A 45 -35.24 -38.06 -9.91
CA ALA A 45 -36.34 -38.08 -10.87
C ALA A 45 -37.29 -36.86 -10.78
N LEU A 46 -37.21 -36.07 -9.70
CA LEU A 46 -38.01 -34.87 -9.48
C LEU A 46 -37.29 -33.58 -9.88
N ILE A 47 -36.00 -33.66 -10.24
CA ILE A 47 -35.25 -32.52 -10.76
C ILE A 47 -35.68 -32.36 -12.22
N PRO A 48 -36.36 -31.26 -12.60
CA PRO A 48 -36.68 -31.03 -13.99
C PRO A 48 -35.37 -30.95 -14.78
N ALA A 49 -35.16 -31.89 -15.70
CA ALA A 49 -34.07 -31.86 -16.67
C ALA A 49 -34.32 -30.76 -17.68
N ASN A 50 -34.27 -29.51 -17.22
CA ASN A 50 -34.25 -28.36 -18.12
C ASN A 50 -32.79 -28.23 -18.57
N GLU A 51 -32.41 -29.05 -19.56
CA GLU A 51 -31.16 -28.84 -20.27
C GLU A 51 -31.21 -27.42 -20.84
N ALA A 52 -30.39 -26.53 -20.28
CA ALA A 52 -30.29 -25.18 -20.81
C ALA A 52 -30.00 -25.29 -22.31
N SER A 53 -30.83 -24.66 -23.15
CA SER A 53 -30.68 -24.79 -24.60
C SER A 53 -29.26 -24.39 -25.00
N ALA A 54 -28.73 -25.01 -26.06
CA ALA A 54 -27.41 -24.65 -26.56
C ALA A 54 -27.30 -23.14 -26.85
N GLU A 55 -28.40 -22.48 -27.23
CA GLU A 55 -28.44 -21.01 -27.35
C GLU A 55 -28.38 -20.29 -26.01
N ALA A 56 -29.03 -20.79 -24.95
CA ALA A 56 -28.95 -20.19 -23.61
C ALA A 56 -27.53 -20.33 -23.03
N VAL A 57 -26.88 -21.48 -23.23
CA VAL A 57 -25.47 -21.70 -22.83
C VAL A 57 -24.55 -20.83 -23.68
N SER A 58 -24.76 -20.77 -25.00
CA SER A 58 -23.98 -19.91 -25.91
C SER A 58 -24.16 -18.42 -25.60
N ALA A 59 -25.37 -17.97 -25.25
CA ALA A 59 -25.63 -16.59 -24.86
C ALA A 59 -25.01 -16.24 -23.50
N LEU A 60 -24.93 -17.21 -22.59
CA LEU A 60 -24.22 -17.06 -21.33
C LEU A 60 -22.70 -16.99 -21.55
N VAL A 61 -22.17 -17.87 -22.40
CA VAL A 61 -20.75 -17.87 -22.80
C VAL A 61 -20.40 -16.59 -23.53
N ALA A 62 -21.23 -16.10 -24.45
CA ALA A 62 -21.03 -14.81 -25.13
C ALA A 62 -21.11 -13.62 -24.17
N LYS A 63 -21.92 -13.69 -23.10
CA LYS A 63 -21.92 -12.71 -22.00
C LYS A 63 -20.66 -12.80 -21.11
N LEU A 64 -19.98 -13.94 -21.11
CA LEU A 64 -18.74 -14.19 -20.38
C LEU A 64 -17.48 -14.00 -21.26
N GLU A 65 -17.63 -13.95 -22.58
CA GLU A 65 -16.59 -13.60 -23.57
C GLU A 65 -16.50 -12.06 -23.76
N VAL A 66 -16.68 -11.31 -22.68
CA VAL A 66 -16.30 -9.90 -22.69
C VAL A 66 -14.78 -9.86 -22.54
N GLU A 67 -14.07 -9.30 -23.52
CA GLU A 67 -12.61 -9.10 -23.55
C GLU A 67 -12.02 -8.40 -22.31
N ASN A 68 -12.86 -7.92 -21.39
CA ASN A 68 -12.51 -7.32 -20.11
C ASN A 68 -13.52 -7.74 -19.03
N LEU A 69 -13.55 -9.01 -18.62
CA LEU A 69 -14.04 -9.28 -17.26
C LEU A 69 -13.07 -8.57 -16.30
N PRO A 70 -13.54 -7.67 -15.43
CA PRO A 70 -12.68 -7.18 -14.35
C PRO A 70 -12.17 -8.41 -13.62
N ASP A 71 -10.87 -8.51 -13.39
CA ASP A 71 -10.29 -9.54 -12.55
C ASP A 71 -10.75 -9.27 -11.13
N VAL A 72 -11.97 -9.73 -10.80
CA VAL A 72 -12.62 -9.41 -9.54
C VAL A 72 -12.08 -10.33 -8.45
N THR A 73 -10.77 -10.25 -8.23
CA THR A 73 -10.14 -10.84 -7.06
C THR A 73 -10.86 -10.31 -5.80
N PRO A 74 -10.92 -11.10 -4.71
CA PRO A 74 -11.63 -10.67 -3.50
C PRO A 74 -11.16 -9.31 -2.95
N GLY A 75 -9.89 -8.96 -3.17
CA GLY A 75 -9.33 -7.65 -2.82
C GLY A 75 -9.98 -6.49 -3.60
N GLU A 76 -10.12 -6.63 -4.93
CA GLU A 76 -10.77 -5.60 -5.76
C GLU A 76 -12.25 -5.42 -5.40
N ARG A 77 -12.98 -6.51 -5.10
CA ARG A 77 -14.38 -6.42 -4.60
C ARG A 77 -14.45 -5.66 -3.29
N ALA A 78 -13.56 -5.96 -2.36
CA ALA A 78 -13.54 -5.29 -1.07
C ALA A 78 -13.23 -3.79 -1.23
N PHE A 79 -12.33 -3.44 -2.14
CA PHE A 79 -12.01 -2.05 -2.44
C PHE A 79 -13.18 -1.29 -3.08
N GLU A 80 -13.84 -1.86 -4.09
CA GLU A 80 -15.01 -1.23 -4.72
C GLU A 80 -16.16 -1.05 -3.72
N ASN A 81 -16.42 -2.04 -2.86
CA ASN A 81 -17.37 -1.89 -1.75
C ASN A 81 -16.98 -0.75 -0.80
N ALA A 82 -15.68 -0.59 -0.50
CA ALA A 82 -15.21 0.52 0.32
C ALA A 82 -15.53 1.87 -0.35
N ARG A 83 -15.30 1.98 -1.67
CA ARG A 83 -15.61 3.20 -2.45
C ARG A 83 -17.10 3.54 -2.41
N GLU A 84 -17.97 2.55 -2.57
CA GLU A 84 -19.42 2.77 -2.47
C GLU A 84 -19.82 3.27 -1.08
N LEU A 85 -19.23 2.72 -0.02
CA LEU A 85 -19.49 3.13 1.36
C LEU A 85 -18.99 4.57 1.61
N LEU A 86 -17.83 4.94 1.07
CA LEU A 86 -17.33 6.31 1.12
C LEU A 86 -18.28 7.31 0.45
N VAL A 87 -18.82 6.97 -0.72
CA VAL A 87 -19.84 7.81 -1.40
C VAL A 87 -21.11 7.94 -0.56
N LYS A 88 -21.50 6.88 0.13
CA LYS A 88 -22.63 6.88 1.08
C LYS A 88 -22.32 7.55 2.42
N HIS A 89 -21.10 8.08 2.61
CA HIS A 89 -20.62 8.68 3.85
C HIS A 89 -20.60 7.70 5.05
N ASP A 90 -20.60 6.40 4.78
CA ASP A 90 -20.43 5.36 5.79
C ASP A 90 -18.94 5.07 5.98
N TYR A 91 -18.26 5.99 6.67
CA TYR A 91 -16.82 5.95 6.87
C TYR A 91 -16.36 4.79 7.75
N VAL A 92 -17.20 4.31 8.68
CA VAL A 92 -16.83 3.20 9.58
C VAL A 92 -16.79 1.90 8.80
N ALA A 93 -17.84 1.58 8.04
CA ALA A 93 -17.86 0.38 7.23
C ALA A 93 -16.83 0.43 6.08
N ALA A 94 -16.62 1.61 5.49
CA ALA A 94 -15.59 1.80 4.47
C ALA A 94 -14.19 1.48 5.02
N GLU A 95 -13.87 1.98 6.21
CA GLU A 95 -12.58 1.73 6.87
C GLU A 95 -12.33 0.24 7.09
N GLU A 96 -13.32 -0.51 7.55
CA GLU A 96 -13.20 -1.96 7.75
C GLU A 96 -12.84 -2.68 6.43
N LYS A 97 -13.45 -2.27 5.32
CA LYS A 97 -13.13 -2.82 3.99
C LYS A 97 -11.72 -2.42 3.54
N LEU A 98 -11.30 -1.18 3.77
CA LEU A 98 -9.94 -0.73 3.43
C LEU A 98 -8.88 -1.47 4.26
N LYS A 99 -9.12 -1.67 5.56
CA LYS A 99 -8.28 -2.50 6.44
C LYS A 99 -8.19 -3.92 5.92
N TYR A 100 -9.33 -4.51 5.53
CA TYR A 100 -9.37 -5.85 4.97
C TYR A 100 -8.50 -5.99 3.71
N VAL A 101 -8.57 -5.04 2.77
CA VAL A 101 -7.69 -5.05 1.58
C VAL A 101 -6.22 -4.94 1.99
N ASN A 102 -5.88 -3.99 2.87
CA ASN A 102 -4.51 -3.77 3.31
C ASN A 102 -3.90 -4.98 4.04
N THR A 103 -4.70 -5.69 4.84
CA THR A 103 -4.24 -6.82 5.64
C THR A 103 -4.16 -8.11 4.83
N TYR A 104 -5.21 -8.46 4.08
CA TYR A 104 -5.33 -9.77 3.44
C TYR A 104 -4.93 -9.78 1.97
N TYR A 105 -4.98 -8.63 1.30
CA TYR A 105 -4.66 -8.49 -0.12
C TYR A 105 -3.65 -7.37 -0.39
N PRO A 106 -2.49 -7.34 0.31
CA PRO A 106 -1.56 -6.22 0.23
C PRO A 106 -0.86 -6.05 -1.13
N THR A 107 -0.94 -7.05 -2.01
CA THR A 107 -0.40 -7.04 -3.37
C THR A 107 -1.47 -6.86 -4.45
N ALA A 108 -2.73 -6.66 -4.06
CA ALA A 108 -3.79 -6.35 -5.02
C ALA A 108 -3.51 -5.02 -5.73
N VAL A 109 -4.07 -4.86 -6.93
CA VAL A 109 -3.89 -3.64 -7.75
C VAL A 109 -4.45 -2.42 -7.02
N SER A 110 -5.58 -2.59 -6.33
CA SER A 110 -6.19 -1.58 -5.47
C SER A 110 -5.48 -1.33 -4.14
N ALA A 111 -4.56 -2.18 -3.70
CA ALA A 111 -3.97 -2.09 -2.36
C ALA A 111 -3.19 -0.79 -2.07
N PRO A 112 -2.43 -0.20 -3.02
CA PRO A 112 -1.80 1.11 -2.81
C PRO A 112 -2.83 2.22 -2.56
N GLU A 113 -3.90 2.25 -3.34
CA GLU A 113 -4.95 3.26 -3.22
C GLU A 113 -5.78 3.05 -1.94
N ALA A 114 -6.11 1.79 -1.61
CA ALA A 114 -6.77 1.46 -0.35
C ALA A 114 -5.96 1.93 0.86
N ARG A 115 -4.63 1.72 0.85
CA ARG A 115 -3.72 2.23 1.88
C ARG A 115 -3.69 3.75 1.94
N ARG A 116 -3.67 4.42 0.78
CA ARG A 116 -3.68 5.89 0.71
C ARG A 116 -4.93 6.46 1.38
N ILE A 117 -6.11 5.96 1.01
CA ILE A 117 -7.40 6.42 1.54
C ILE A 117 -7.51 6.12 3.04
N LEU A 118 -7.20 4.87 3.45
CA LEU A 118 -7.15 4.50 4.87
C LEU A 118 -6.20 5.43 5.64
N GLY A 119 -5.07 5.76 5.03
CA GLY A 119 -4.10 6.70 5.53
C GLY A 119 -4.68 8.08 5.81
N GLU A 120 -5.38 8.69 4.85
CA GLU A 120 -6.04 9.99 5.05
C GLU A 120 -7.04 9.94 6.20
N MET A 121 -7.89 8.90 6.24
CA MET A 121 -8.90 8.74 7.28
C MET A 121 -8.28 8.64 8.68
N ASN A 122 -7.17 7.91 8.81
CA ASN A 122 -6.45 7.80 10.08
C ASN A 122 -5.78 9.11 10.48
N MET A 123 -5.27 9.88 9.52
CA MET A 123 -4.68 11.20 9.79
C MET A 123 -5.72 12.20 10.30
N ASP A 124 -6.91 12.23 9.71
CA ASP A 124 -8.03 13.03 10.21
C ASP A 124 -8.36 12.68 11.67
N ARG A 125 -8.38 11.38 11.99
CA ARG A 125 -8.68 10.92 13.35
C ARG A 125 -7.57 11.24 14.33
N LEU A 126 -6.31 11.06 13.92
CA LEU A 126 -5.13 11.40 14.70
C LEU A 126 -5.20 12.87 15.15
N PHE A 127 -5.42 13.80 14.23
CA PHE A 127 -5.47 15.22 14.56
C PHE A 127 -6.78 15.68 15.19
N SER A 128 -7.88 14.94 15.01
CA SER A 128 -9.13 15.23 15.72
C SER A 128 -9.09 14.90 17.22
N GLY A 129 -8.04 14.21 17.69
CA GLY A 129 -7.92 13.79 19.09
C GLY A 129 -8.88 12.68 19.50
N LYS A 130 -9.57 12.05 18.55
CA LYS A 130 -10.53 10.97 18.82
C LYS A 130 -9.86 9.61 18.98
N GLU A 131 -8.87 9.32 18.14
CA GLU A 131 -8.16 8.04 18.08
C GLU A 131 -6.67 8.30 17.77
N PHE A 132 -5.79 7.34 18.07
CA PHE A 132 -4.33 7.36 17.80
C PHE A 132 -3.49 8.38 18.60
N ALA A 133 -4.00 9.57 18.89
CA ALA A 133 -3.27 10.64 19.54
C ALA A 133 -3.50 10.71 21.06
N ASP A 134 -2.42 10.66 21.84
CA ASP A 134 -2.42 11.01 23.26
C ASP A 134 -2.24 12.54 23.40
N LEU A 135 -3.25 13.30 22.93
CA LEU A 135 -3.25 14.76 23.02
C LEU A 135 -3.35 15.21 24.48
N LYS A 136 -2.36 15.99 24.93
CA LYS A 136 -2.28 16.52 26.29
C LYS A 136 -2.29 18.02 26.27
N GLN A 137 -2.89 18.62 27.30
CA GLN A 137 -2.74 20.04 27.57
C GLN A 137 -1.52 20.27 28.46
N TYR A 138 -0.60 21.11 28.01
CA TYR A 138 0.60 21.50 28.73
C TYR A 138 0.53 22.98 29.10
N LYS A 139 0.62 23.28 30.39
CA LYS A 139 0.69 24.67 30.87
C LYS A 139 2.13 25.10 31.03
N VAL A 140 2.54 26.12 30.27
CA VAL A 140 3.88 26.71 30.28
C VAL A 140 4.19 27.29 31.65
N LYS A 141 5.39 26.99 32.15
CA LYS A 141 5.90 27.42 33.45
C LYS A 141 7.03 28.43 33.26
N SER A 142 7.31 29.19 34.32
CA SER A 142 8.48 30.06 34.33
C SER A 142 9.77 29.25 34.14
N GLY A 143 10.61 29.67 33.20
CA GLY A 143 11.85 28.98 32.83
C GLY A 143 11.71 27.92 31.74
N ASP A 144 10.51 27.69 31.20
CA ASP A 144 10.35 26.85 30.03
C ASP A 144 10.88 27.52 28.76
N SER A 145 11.36 26.68 27.85
CA SER A 145 11.69 27.04 26.47
C SER A 145 11.02 26.06 25.53
N PHE A 146 10.80 26.42 24.27
CA PHE A 146 10.24 25.49 23.28
C PHE A 146 11.01 24.17 23.21
N LEU A 147 12.35 24.23 23.25
CA LEU A 147 13.20 23.04 23.25
C LEU A 147 13.01 22.16 24.50
N LYS A 148 12.82 22.78 25.67
CA LYS A 148 12.51 22.05 26.90
C LYS A 148 11.12 21.40 26.82
N ILE A 149 10.12 22.15 26.35
CA ILE A 149 8.75 21.66 26.21
C ILE A 149 8.68 20.46 25.26
N ILE A 150 9.28 20.56 24.05
CA ILE A 150 9.20 19.46 23.08
C ILE A 150 9.91 18.20 23.58
N ARG A 151 11.05 18.37 24.27
CA ARG A 151 11.81 17.24 24.84
C ARG A 151 11.02 16.57 25.96
N ASP A 152 10.53 17.37 26.92
CA ASP A 152 9.87 16.85 28.12
C ASP A 152 8.49 16.24 27.79
N ASN A 153 7.88 16.60 26.64
CA ASN A 153 6.63 16.02 26.14
C ASN A 153 6.82 15.05 24.96
N GLU A 154 8.08 14.67 24.66
CA GLU A 154 8.42 13.69 23.63
C GLU A 154 7.77 13.96 22.26
N THR A 155 7.76 15.22 21.86
CA THR A 155 7.19 15.72 20.61
C THR A 155 8.26 16.44 19.78
N ASN A 156 7.88 17.08 18.68
CA ASN A 156 8.76 17.91 17.88
C ASN A 156 8.22 19.35 17.78
N LEU A 157 9.05 20.27 17.26
CA LEU A 157 8.67 21.68 17.19
C LEU A 157 7.59 21.95 16.14
N ASP A 158 7.69 21.33 14.96
CA ASP A 158 6.77 21.56 13.86
C ASP A 158 5.34 21.18 14.24
N LEU A 159 5.18 20.08 14.96
CA LEU A 159 3.91 19.59 15.48
C LEU A 159 3.38 20.46 16.61
N LEU A 160 4.23 20.86 17.56
CA LEU A 160 3.85 21.80 18.60
C LEU A 160 3.31 23.09 17.98
N MET A 161 3.98 23.62 16.96
CA MET A 161 3.54 24.82 16.27
C MET A 161 2.24 24.57 15.50
N PHE A 162 2.12 23.44 14.79
CA PHE A 162 0.94 23.07 14.02
C PHE A 162 -0.32 22.95 14.89
N LEU A 163 -0.24 22.21 16.01
CA LEU A 163 -1.38 21.99 16.90
C LEU A 163 -1.87 23.25 17.61
N ASN A 164 -1.03 24.28 17.71
CA ASN A 164 -1.31 25.50 18.49
C ASN A 164 -1.35 26.78 17.63
N ASP A 165 -1.40 26.65 16.30
CA ASP A 165 -1.37 27.76 15.33
C ASP A 165 -0.24 28.79 15.62
N LEU A 166 0.91 28.30 16.08
CA LEU A 166 2.05 29.17 16.40
C LEU A 166 2.77 29.55 15.10
N LYS A 167 2.77 30.85 14.80
CA LYS A 167 3.45 31.40 13.61
C LYS A 167 4.89 31.81 13.87
N ARG A 168 5.27 32.00 15.13
CA ARG A 168 6.59 32.49 15.55
C ARG A 168 7.02 31.87 16.87
N LEU A 169 8.33 31.75 17.05
CA LEU A 169 8.98 31.10 18.20
C LEU A 169 9.50 32.10 19.26
N ASP A 170 9.14 33.38 19.15
CA ASP A 170 9.59 34.47 20.03
C ASP A 170 8.60 34.81 21.15
N ARG A 171 7.45 34.13 21.20
CA ARG A 171 6.37 34.42 22.15
C ARG A 171 6.00 33.18 22.95
N LEU A 172 6.70 32.99 24.07
CA LEU A 172 6.40 31.95 25.05
C LEU A 172 6.24 32.62 26.42
N HIS A 173 5.05 32.57 26.99
CA HIS A 173 4.76 33.20 28.27
C HIS A 173 4.32 32.15 29.31
N PRO A 174 4.77 32.27 30.57
CA PRO A 174 4.23 31.45 31.65
C PRO A 174 2.70 31.59 31.73
N GLY A 175 2.01 30.46 31.81
CA GLY A 175 0.56 30.39 31.82
C GLY A 175 -0.07 30.04 30.48
N ASP A 176 0.67 30.15 29.36
CA ASP A 176 0.22 29.67 28.05
C ASP A 176 -0.14 28.18 28.15
N VAL A 177 -1.18 27.77 27.41
CA VAL A 177 -1.64 26.37 27.38
C VAL A 177 -1.48 25.86 25.95
N PHE A 178 -0.67 24.82 25.80
CA PHE A 178 -0.42 24.17 24.52
C PHE A 178 -0.99 22.77 24.48
N THR A 179 -1.57 22.41 23.35
CA THR A 179 -1.86 21.03 22.99
C THR A 179 -0.56 20.38 22.50
N VAL A 180 -0.16 19.28 23.12
CA VAL A 180 1.05 18.52 22.77
C VAL A 180 0.67 17.07 22.48
N MET A 181 1.45 16.42 21.60
CA MET A 181 1.26 15.01 21.25
C MET A 181 2.60 14.28 21.28
N PRO A 182 2.77 13.28 22.16
CA PRO A 182 3.96 12.41 22.14
C PRO A 182 4.05 11.61 20.83
N LEU A 183 5.24 11.55 20.26
CA LEU A 183 5.50 10.94 18.94
C LEU A 183 6.14 9.55 19.07
N HIS A 184 5.39 8.59 19.60
CA HIS A 184 5.87 7.21 19.84
C HIS A 184 5.66 6.25 18.66
N PHE A 185 5.52 6.78 17.45
CA PHE A 185 5.24 5.95 16.28
C PHE A 185 6.44 5.09 15.86
N ARG A 186 6.12 4.03 15.13
CA ARG A 186 7.09 3.14 14.48
C ARG A 186 7.05 3.35 12.98
N LEU A 187 8.22 3.50 12.36
CA LEU A 187 8.34 3.47 10.91
C LEU A 187 8.56 2.03 10.44
N VAL A 188 7.92 1.69 9.34
CA VAL A 188 8.14 0.41 8.63
C VAL A 188 8.48 0.74 7.18
N ILE A 189 9.70 0.46 6.77
CA ILE A 189 10.18 0.57 5.40
C ILE A 189 10.02 -0.80 4.76
N ASP A 190 9.08 -0.92 3.83
CA ASP A 190 8.85 -2.13 3.04
C ASP A 190 9.44 -1.96 1.64
N MET A 191 10.60 -2.57 1.42
CA MET A 191 11.35 -2.45 0.17
C MET A 191 10.67 -3.17 -0.99
N GLN A 192 10.00 -4.29 -0.73
CA GLN A 192 9.29 -5.05 -1.76
C GLN A 192 8.09 -4.26 -2.28
N ARG A 193 7.34 -3.64 -1.37
CA ARG A 193 6.16 -2.83 -1.71
C ARG A 193 6.50 -1.39 -2.05
N ARG A 194 7.75 -0.97 -1.86
CA ARG A 194 8.24 0.41 -2.01
C ARG A 194 7.41 1.41 -1.21
N VAL A 195 7.09 1.08 0.04
CA VAL A 195 6.31 1.95 0.92
C VAL A 195 6.99 2.14 2.26
N LEU A 196 7.03 3.40 2.72
CA LEU A 196 7.36 3.75 4.09
C LEU A 196 6.06 4.01 4.85
N GLY A 197 5.75 3.20 5.85
CA GLY A 197 4.55 3.34 6.69
C GLY A 197 4.85 3.85 8.09
N ILE A 198 3.94 4.65 8.65
CA ILE A 198 3.89 5.03 10.06
C ILE A 198 2.85 4.16 10.77
N TRP A 199 3.22 3.65 11.94
CA TRP A 199 2.39 2.78 12.76
C TRP A 199 2.35 3.26 14.21
N ASP A 200 1.19 3.13 14.83
CA ASP A 200 1.02 3.23 16.28
C ASP A 200 0.78 1.83 16.87
N GLY A 201 1.85 1.23 17.39
CA GLY A 201 1.86 -0.19 17.74
C GLY A 201 1.55 -1.09 16.54
N VAL A 202 0.39 -1.75 16.58
CA VAL A 202 -0.15 -2.60 15.50
C VAL A 202 -1.05 -1.86 14.52
N ARG A 203 -1.41 -0.61 14.83
CA ARG A 203 -2.34 0.18 14.02
C ARG A 203 -1.58 0.91 12.93
N TYR A 204 -1.99 0.72 11.68
CA TYR A 204 -1.49 1.49 10.56
C TYR A 204 -2.01 2.92 10.66
N ILE A 205 -1.13 3.92 10.49
CA ILE A 205 -1.52 5.33 10.41
C ILE A 205 -1.55 5.74 8.94
N LYS A 206 -0.38 5.87 8.31
CA LYS A 206 -0.21 6.42 6.96
C LYS A 206 0.96 5.74 6.25
N GLY A 207 1.02 5.81 4.93
CA GLY A 207 2.13 5.29 4.16
C GLY A 207 2.44 6.14 2.94
N TYR A 208 3.72 6.15 2.59
CA TYR A 208 4.32 7.01 1.59
C TYR A 208 5.07 6.17 0.56
N GLU A 209 4.99 6.56 -0.70
CA GLU A 209 5.66 5.86 -1.77
C GLU A 209 7.16 6.19 -1.80
N ILE A 210 8.00 5.16 -1.85
CA ILE A 210 9.45 5.30 -2.00
C ILE A 210 9.75 5.47 -3.49
N LYS A 211 10.16 6.69 -3.90
CA LYS A 211 10.50 7.05 -5.29
C LYS A 211 11.85 6.52 -5.75
N HIS A 212 12.81 6.45 -4.85
CA HIS A 212 14.11 5.83 -5.11
C HIS A 212 14.69 5.23 -3.82
N SER A 213 15.54 4.22 -3.97
CA SER A 213 16.27 3.61 -2.86
C SER A 213 17.64 3.14 -3.32
N SER A 214 18.66 3.51 -2.55
CA SER A 214 20.04 3.00 -2.64
C SER A 214 20.43 2.19 -1.39
N LEU A 215 19.47 1.82 -0.54
CA LEU A 215 19.74 1.00 0.64
C LEU A 215 20.41 -0.34 0.27
N PRO A 216 21.38 -0.83 1.07
CA PRO A 216 22.00 -2.13 0.85
C PRO A 216 20.96 -3.25 0.84
N LYS A 217 21.06 -4.18 -0.10
CA LYS A 217 20.18 -5.35 -0.15
C LYS A 217 20.35 -6.20 1.12
N GLY A 218 19.24 -6.67 1.66
CA GLY A 218 19.21 -7.60 2.78
C GLY A 218 18.19 -8.71 2.52
N SER A 219 18.15 -9.69 3.43
CA SER A 219 17.19 -10.81 3.36
C SER A 219 16.41 -11.01 4.66
N LYS A 220 16.76 -10.28 5.72
CA LYS A 220 16.11 -10.35 7.03
C LYS A 220 15.58 -8.97 7.42
N VAL A 221 14.48 -8.97 8.14
CA VAL A 221 13.96 -7.76 8.79
C VAL A 221 15.04 -7.17 9.68
N LYS A 222 15.28 -5.86 9.55
CA LYS A 222 16.29 -5.14 10.31
C LYS A 222 15.63 -4.07 11.16
N GLU A 223 15.88 -4.13 12.45
CA GLU A 223 15.47 -3.09 13.40
C GLU A 223 16.57 -2.04 13.55
N THR A 224 16.15 -0.78 13.59
CA THR A 224 17.02 0.38 13.73
C THR A 224 16.25 1.55 14.33
N LYS A 225 16.84 2.73 14.34
CA LYS A 225 16.22 3.95 14.87
C LYS A 225 16.48 5.15 13.98
N LEU A 226 15.57 6.10 14.06
CA LEU A 226 15.77 7.45 13.57
C LEU A 226 16.72 8.19 14.52
N VAL A 227 17.85 8.66 14.01
CA VAL A 227 18.88 9.38 14.78
C VAL A 227 18.48 10.85 14.93
N SER A 228 18.12 11.48 13.82
CA SER A 228 17.80 12.89 13.77
C SER A 228 16.83 13.19 12.64
N ILE A 229 16.14 14.33 12.79
CA ILE A 229 15.44 15.02 11.72
C ILE A 229 16.17 16.35 11.56
N GLU A 230 16.92 16.47 10.48
CA GLU A 230 17.71 17.64 10.17
C GLU A 230 16.95 18.56 9.23
N ALA A 231 17.15 19.86 9.38
CA ALA A 231 16.68 20.85 8.45
C ALA A 231 17.89 21.35 7.66
N GLN A 232 17.79 21.37 6.33
CA GLN A 232 18.85 21.82 5.44
C GLN A 232 18.31 22.88 4.48
N SER A 233 19.14 23.85 4.15
CA SER A 233 18.83 24.87 3.15
C SER A 233 20.09 25.13 2.34
N LYS A 234 20.02 24.86 1.03
CA LYS A 234 21.17 24.98 0.11
C LYS A 234 22.40 24.18 0.56
N GLY A 235 22.18 23.03 1.18
CA GLY A 235 23.23 22.15 1.71
C GLY A 235 23.71 22.50 3.12
N ASP A 236 23.36 23.68 3.65
CA ASP A 236 23.73 24.07 5.01
C ASP A 236 22.67 23.62 6.03
N ARG A 237 23.14 23.14 7.18
CA ARG A 237 22.26 22.75 8.29
C ARG A 237 21.64 23.97 8.94
N ILE A 238 20.32 23.94 9.11
CA ILE A 238 19.55 24.95 9.84
C ILE A 238 19.22 24.42 11.23
N ALA A 239 19.72 25.13 12.25
CA ALA A 239 19.45 24.80 13.64
C ALA A 239 18.20 25.52 14.15
N LEU A 240 17.50 24.88 15.10
CA LEU A 240 16.50 25.55 15.91
C LEU A 240 17.15 26.59 16.84
N PRO A 241 16.47 27.72 17.14
CA PRO A 241 15.09 28.07 16.78
C PRO A 241 14.98 28.98 15.54
N SER A 242 15.85 28.83 14.53
CA SER A 242 15.84 29.69 13.35
C SER A 242 14.45 29.80 12.71
N SER A 243 14.06 31.00 12.29
CA SER A 243 12.80 31.23 11.56
C SER A 243 12.75 30.50 10.21
N SER A 244 13.92 30.18 9.63
CA SER A 244 14.04 29.42 8.38
C SER A 244 13.90 27.91 8.56
N TYR A 245 13.88 27.39 9.79
CA TYR A 245 13.85 25.94 10.05
C TYR A 245 12.62 25.27 9.43
N ARG A 246 11.45 25.90 9.56
CA ARG A 246 10.18 25.32 9.07
C ARG A 246 10.19 25.16 7.56
N SER A 247 10.71 26.15 6.83
CA SER A 247 10.78 26.16 5.36
C SER A 247 11.99 25.40 4.79
N ALA A 248 12.93 24.99 5.63
CA ALA A 248 14.10 24.24 5.22
C ALA A 248 13.73 22.78 4.95
N GLU A 249 14.41 22.17 3.99
CA GLU A 249 14.18 20.78 3.59
C GLU A 249 14.50 19.84 4.75
N LYS A 250 13.58 18.92 5.05
CA LYS A 250 13.81 17.91 6.09
C LYS A 250 14.61 16.73 5.54
N VAL A 251 15.59 16.27 6.32
CA VAL A 251 16.37 15.07 6.06
C VAL A 251 16.33 14.19 7.31
N LEU A 252 15.86 12.95 7.15
CA LEU A 252 15.73 12.00 8.24
C LEU A 252 16.91 11.03 8.21
N VAL A 253 17.64 10.92 9.33
CA VAL A 253 18.88 10.12 9.39
C VAL A 253 18.65 8.82 10.14
N LEU A 254 18.95 7.67 9.52
CA LEU A 254 18.85 6.35 10.11
C LEU A 254 20.17 5.90 10.74
N LYS A 255 20.09 5.16 11.84
CA LYS A 255 21.28 4.68 12.57
C LYS A 255 22.01 3.54 11.86
N SER A 256 21.27 2.57 11.34
CA SER A 256 21.83 1.37 10.72
C SER A 256 20.84 0.75 9.71
N PRO A 257 21.19 0.55 8.43
CA PRO A 257 22.41 1.10 7.80
C PRO A 257 22.44 2.62 7.98
N GLN A 258 23.64 3.20 7.99
CA GLN A 258 23.76 4.65 7.99
C GLN A 258 23.22 5.13 6.65
N ALA A 259 22.04 5.74 6.68
CA ALA A 259 21.28 6.08 5.51
C ALA A 259 20.37 7.26 5.79
N GLU A 260 19.98 7.97 4.74
CA GLU A 260 19.14 9.16 4.83
C GLU A 260 17.81 8.96 4.10
N ILE A 261 16.78 9.68 4.54
CA ILE A 261 15.52 9.80 3.84
C ILE A 261 15.39 11.26 3.42
N ARG A 262 15.39 11.49 2.10
CA ARG A 262 15.53 12.81 1.47
C ARG A 262 14.39 13.11 0.50
N PRO A 263 14.14 14.39 0.19
CA PRO A 263 13.18 14.74 -0.85
C PRO A 263 13.72 14.32 -2.23
N TYR A 264 12.83 13.78 -3.08
CA TYR A 264 13.16 13.39 -4.45
C TYR A 264 13.02 14.58 -5.39
N THR A 265 14.13 15.05 -5.97
CA THR A 265 14.18 16.17 -6.92
C THR A 265 14.26 15.73 -8.38
N GLY A 266 14.03 14.44 -8.65
CA GLY A 266 14.10 13.83 -10.00
C GLY A 266 15.35 12.96 -10.21
N THR A 267 16.44 13.26 -9.51
CA THR A 267 17.66 12.43 -9.52
C THR A 267 18.16 12.23 -8.10
N PRO A 268 18.53 11.00 -7.69
CA PRO A 268 19.16 10.80 -6.40
C PRO A 268 20.53 11.49 -6.35
N GLU A 269 20.87 12.05 -5.20
CA GLU A 269 22.18 12.66 -4.97
C GLU A 269 23.28 11.59 -4.98
N GLU A 270 24.38 11.89 -5.67
CA GLU A 270 25.51 10.97 -5.80
C GLU A 270 26.23 10.80 -4.46
N GLY A 271 26.59 9.55 -4.12
CA GLY A 271 27.25 9.23 -2.85
C GLY A 271 26.33 9.14 -1.63
N VAL A 272 25.05 9.50 -1.74
CA VAL A 272 24.08 9.39 -0.64
C VAL A 272 23.40 8.01 -0.65
N VAL A 273 23.58 7.27 0.44
CA VAL A 273 22.89 6.00 0.69
C VAL A 273 21.57 6.29 1.40
N GLY A 274 20.44 5.89 0.82
CA GLY A 274 19.16 6.33 1.37
C GLY A 274 17.91 5.97 0.60
N LEU A 275 16.82 6.58 1.04
CA LEU A 275 15.49 6.54 0.44
C LEU A 275 15.10 7.94 -0.01
N TYR A 276 14.33 8.02 -1.08
CA TYR A 276 13.80 9.28 -1.58
C TYR A 276 12.28 9.21 -1.65
N LEU A 277 11.63 10.21 -1.06
CA LEU A 277 10.17 10.38 -1.03
C LEU A 277 9.80 11.70 -1.74
N ASN A 278 8.52 11.91 -2.03
CA ASN A 278 8.08 13.25 -2.44
C ASN A 278 8.39 14.25 -1.31
N ALA A 279 8.78 15.49 -1.65
CA ALA A 279 9.05 16.53 -0.68
C ALA A 279 7.86 16.81 0.25
N VAL A 280 6.63 16.81 -0.29
CA VAL A 280 5.41 17.02 0.52
C VAL A 280 5.21 15.88 1.52
N ASP A 281 5.38 14.64 1.08
CA ASP A 281 5.28 13.45 1.93
C ASP A 281 6.33 13.47 3.04
N LEU A 282 7.53 13.97 2.75
CA LEU A 282 8.61 14.05 3.71
C LEU A 282 8.39 15.10 4.79
N GLU A 283 7.78 16.25 4.44
CA GLU A 283 7.38 17.26 5.43
C GLU A 283 6.27 16.71 6.35
N GLU A 284 5.27 16.01 5.79
CA GLU A 284 4.24 15.34 6.60
C GLU A 284 4.86 14.26 7.51
N LEU A 285 5.78 13.46 6.98
CA LEU A 285 6.50 12.44 7.73
C LEU A 285 7.32 13.08 8.86
N ALA A 286 8.02 14.18 8.60
CA ALA A 286 8.80 14.90 9.61
C ALA A 286 7.92 15.49 10.72
N LEU A 287 6.70 15.94 10.39
CA LEU A 287 5.71 16.43 11.36
C LEU A 287 5.35 15.36 12.41
N LEU A 288 5.30 14.09 12.01
CA LEU A 288 4.88 12.99 12.86
C LEU A 288 6.02 12.25 13.57
N LEU A 289 7.27 12.67 13.39
CA LEU A 289 8.42 11.91 13.89
C LEU A 289 9.35 12.76 14.76
N ARG A 290 10.19 12.06 15.51
CA ARG A 290 11.27 12.59 16.33
C ARG A 290 12.47 11.65 16.34
N ALA A 291 13.60 12.15 16.83
CA ALA A 291 14.72 11.27 17.14
C ALA A 291 14.29 10.14 18.08
N ASP A 292 14.91 8.97 17.94
CA ASP A 292 14.63 7.70 18.63
C ASP A 292 13.36 6.94 18.22
N ASN A 293 12.56 7.42 17.26
CA ASN A 293 11.50 6.59 16.69
C ASN A 293 12.07 5.27 16.17
N SER A 294 11.39 4.18 16.49
CA SER A 294 11.77 2.85 16.02
C SER A 294 11.53 2.73 14.52
N VAL A 295 12.47 2.09 13.82
CA VAL A 295 12.41 1.89 12.38
C VAL A 295 12.66 0.42 12.08
N GLU A 296 11.77 -0.18 11.30
CA GLU A 296 11.87 -1.56 10.84
C GLU A 296 12.03 -1.56 9.32
N ILE A 297 13.09 -2.18 8.82
CA ILE A 297 13.37 -2.31 7.37
C ILE A 297 13.09 -3.75 6.97
N ARG A 298 12.15 -3.94 6.03
CA ARG A 298 11.76 -5.21 5.44
C ARG A 298 12.25 -5.24 4.00
N TYR A 299 13.06 -6.24 3.67
CA TYR A 299 13.69 -6.39 2.35
C TYR A 299 12.88 -7.24 1.39
#